data_AF-A0A4R6BEZ9-F1
#
_entry.id   AF-A0A4R6BEZ9-F1
#
_cell.length_a   1.000
_cell.length_b   1.000
_cell.length_c   1.000
_cell.angle_alpha   90.00
_cell.angle_beta   90.00
_cell.angle_gamma   90.00
#
_symmetry.space_group_name_H-M   'P 1'
#
loop_
_entity.id
_entity.type
_entity.pdbx_description
1 polymer ?
#
loop_
_entity_poly.entity_id
_entity_poly.type
_entity_poly.pdbx_seq_one_letter_code
_entity_poly.pdbx_strand_id
1 'polypeptide(L)'
;MFNSKMKALRILENEHLLIRHLMQEWFEELQAATHAESEMVARLHMKKIKDLLVAFASVLTKHQQKEERFFFPILGAYVGTNQGPVVTIEAEHDEMNQYFEHFMSHPSVELSLEQMKLLLKDLNEGYEILMVHMYKEESVLFPMAEKVFKIKDEETLLDAVNTKIY
;
A
#
# COMPACT_ATOMS: atom_id res chain seq x y z
N MET A 1 -19.06 4.24 1.77
CA MET A 1 -19.88 3.79 0.64
C MET A 1 -18.92 3.53 -0.50
N PHE A 2 -19.01 2.38 -1.18
CA PHE A 2 -18.13 2.05 -2.29
C PHE A 2 -18.37 2.98 -3.48
N ASN A 3 -17.30 3.36 -4.18
CA ASN A 3 -17.38 4.21 -5.36
C ASN A 3 -17.62 3.37 -6.63
N SER A 4 -17.05 2.17 -6.66
CA SER A 4 -17.18 1.23 -7.78
C SER A 4 -18.53 0.51 -7.79
N LYS A 5 -19.10 0.39 -8.99
CA LYS A 5 -20.29 -0.39 -9.34
C LYS A 5 -19.94 -1.88 -9.55
N MET A 6 -18.78 -2.16 -10.14
CA MET A 6 -18.30 -3.53 -10.37
C MET A 6 -18.01 -4.27 -9.07
N LYS A 7 -18.45 -5.53 -8.96
CA LYS A 7 -18.26 -6.34 -7.75
C LYS A 7 -16.79 -6.58 -7.46
N ALA A 8 -16.00 -6.87 -8.48
CA ALA A 8 -14.57 -7.14 -8.35
C ALA A 8 -13.81 -5.93 -7.77
N LEU A 9 -14.09 -4.73 -8.29
CA LEU A 9 -13.45 -3.50 -7.83
C LEU A 9 -13.88 -3.13 -6.40
N ARG A 10 -15.12 -3.41 -6.01
CA ARG A 10 -15.55 -3.25 -4.60
C ARG A 10 -14.79 -4.14 -3.63
N ILE A 11 -14.27 -5.28 -4.06
CA ILE A 11 -13.42 -6.12 -3.22
C ILE A 11 -12.09 -5.41 -2.98
N LEU A 12 -11.45 -4.90 -4.03
CA LEU A 12 -10.20 -4.13 -3.89
C LEU A 12 -10.40 -2.85 -3.06
N GLU A 13 -11.48 -2.09 -3.29
CA GLU A 13 -11.82 -0.93 -2.43
C GLU A 13 -12.02 -1.33 -0.96
N ASN A 14 -12.64 -2.48 -0.70
CA ASN A 14 -12.81 -2.97 0.66
C ASN A 14 -11.48 -3.39 1.30
N GLU A 15 -10.56 -3.92 0.51
CA GLU A 15 -9.19 -4.21 0.95
C GLU A 15 -8.43 -2.93 1.27
N HIS A 16 -8.60 -1.85 0.49
CA HIS A 16 -8.04 -0.54 0.82
C HIS A 16 -8.53 -0.02 2.18
N LEU A 17 -9.78 -0.29 2.56
CA LEU A 17 -10.28 0.08 3.90
C LEU A 17 -9.50 -0.62 5.01
N LEU A 18 -9.21 -1.92 4.84
CA LEU A 18 -8.40 -2.67 5.79
C LEU A 18 -6.95 -2.17 5.79
N ILE A 19 -6.35 -1.96 4.62
CA ILE A 19 -4.99 -1.46 4.47
C ILE A 19 -4.86 -0.10 5.15
N ARG A 20 -5.78 0.85 4.91
CA ARG A 20 -5.80 2.16 5.58
C ARG A 20 -5.93 2.06 7.10
N HIS A 21 -6.73 1.11 7.59
CA HIS A 21 -6.86 0.87 9.03
C HIS A 21 -5.53 0.42 9.64
N LEU A 22 -4.87 -0.57 9.04
CA LEU A 22 -3.55 -1.03 9.48
C LEU A 22 -2.47 0.05 9.33
N MET A 23 -2.55 0.87 8.27
CA MET A 23 -1.70 2.04 8.09
C MET A 23 -1.82 3.03 9.24
N GLN A 24 -3.05 3.31 9.66
CA GLN A 24 -3.29 4.23 10.76
C GLN A 24 -2.63 3.76 12.06
N GLU A 25 -2.66 2.45 12.35
CA GLU A 25 -2.05 1.90 13.57
C GLU A 25 -0.54 2.18 13.67
N TRP A 26 0.21 1.92 12.60
CA TRP A 26 1.66 2.18 12.63
C TRP A 26 2.00 3.65 12.39
N PHE A 27 1.14 4.42 11.72
CA PHE A 27 1.32 5.85 11.52
C PHE A 27 1.21 6.65 12.84
N GLU A 28 0.35 6.23 13.77
CA GLU A 28 0.27 6.83 15.10
C GLU A 28 1.58 6.65 15.89
N GLU A 29 2.17 5.47 15.81
CA GLU A 29 3.46 5.18 16.44
C GLU A 29 4.61 5.92 15.72
N LEU A 30 4.55 6.08 14.39
CA LEU A 30 5.49 6.90 13.61
C LEU A 30 5.47 8.38 14.05
N GLN A 31 4.28 8.96 14.20
CA GLN A 31 4.14 10.33 14.70
C GLN A 31 4.72 10.47 16.11
N ALA A 32 4.42 9.53 17.01
CA ALA A 32 4.98 9.56 18.36
C ALA A 32 6.51 9.41 18.37
N ALA A 33 7.07 8.53 17.53
CA ALA A 33 8.52 8.35 17.38
C ALA A 33 9.21 9.62 16.87
N THR A 34 8.58 10.33 15.94
CA THR A 34 9.13 11.54 15.30
C THR A 34 9.24 12.71 16.29
N HIS A 35 8.31 12.79 17.24
CA HIS A 35 8.30 13.80 18.30
C HIS A 35 9.08 13.37 19.56
N ALA A 36 9.73 12.21 19.55
CA ALA A 36 10.47 11.72 20.70
C ALA A 36 11.72 12.58 20.98
N GLU A 37 11.86 13.04 22.21
CA GLU A 37 13.01 13.84 22.66
C GLU A 37 14.18 13.00 23.19
N SER A 38 14.01 11.68 23.31
CA SER A 38 15.06 10.77 23.78
C SER A 38 15.15 9.51 22.93
N GLU A 39 16.36 8.97 22.83
CA GLU A 39 16.61 7.74 22.10
C GLU A 39 15.78 6.57 22.61
N MET A 40 15.65 6.43 23.93
CA MET A 40 14.89 5.34 24.54
C MET A 40 13.43 5.35 24.09
N VAL A 41 12.78 6.52 24.07
CA VAL A 41 11.39 6.66 23.64
C VAL A 41 11.27 6.40 22.14
N ALA A 42 12.15 6.98 21.31
CA ALA A 42 12.16 6.73 19.86
C ALA A 42 12.31 5.23 19.54
N ARG A 43 13.25 4.54 20.20
CA ARG A 43 13.47 3.09 20.02
C ARG A 43 12.25 2.25 20.39
N LEU A 44 11.52 2.63 21.44
CA LEU A 44 10.30 1.93 21.85
C LEU A 44 9.22 2.01 20.77
N HIS A 45 8.97 3.21 20.23
CA HIS A 45 8.01 3.40 19.15
C HIS A 45 8.47 2.71 17.87
N MET A 46 9.73 2.82 17.48
CA MET A 46 10.27 2.12 16.32
C MET A 46 10.10 0.61 16.40
N LYS A 47 10.30 0.01 17.59
CA LYS A 47 10.06 -1.42 17.79
C LYS A 47 8.60 -1.78 17.50
N LYS A 48 7.65 -1.01 18.03
CA LYS A 48 6.22 -1.23 17.79
C LYS A 48 5.85 -1.04 16.32
N ILE A 49 6.39 -0.01 15.66
CA ILE A 49 6.20 0.21 14.22
C ILE A 49 6.63 -1.03 13.44
N LYS A 50 7.80 -1.62 13.76
CA LYS A 50 8.25 -2.86 13.11
C LYS A 50 7.30 -4.03 13.33
N ASP A 51 6.81 -4.22 14.55
CA ASP A 51 5.86 -5.29 14.87
C ASP A 51 4.55 -5.14 14.07
N LEU A 52 4.05 -3.91 13.95
CA LEU A 52 2.85 -3.58 13.15
C LEU A 52 3.10 -3.73 11.64
N LEU A 53 4.26 -3.29 11.15
CA LEU A 53 4.65 -3.38 9.74
C LEU A 53 4.75 -4.84 9.27
N VAL A 54 5.10 -5.81 10.13
CA VAL A 54 5.10 -7.23 9.76
C VAL A 54 3.70 -7.71 9.37
N ALA A 55 2.68 -7.38 10.18
CA ALA A 55 1.30 -7.76 9.88
C ALA A 55 0.77 -7.01 8.65
N PHE A 56 1.05 -5.71 8.60
CA PHE A 56 0.67 -4.83 7.48
C PHE A 56 1.26 -5.29 6.14
N ALA A 57 2.56 -5.59 6.08
CA ALA A 57 3.25 -6.01 4.86
C ALA A 57 2.64 -7.28 4.28
N SER A 58 2.28 -8.26 5.12
CA SER A 58 1.62 -9.47 4.64
C SER A 58 0.27 -9.20 3.95
N VAL A 59 -0.48 -8.19 4.43
CA VAL A 59 -1.79 -7.82 3.86
C VAL A 59 -1.57 -7.03 2.57
N LEU A 60 -0.69 -6.04 2.59
CA LEU A 60 -0.35 -5.21 1.43
C LEU A 60 0.17 -6.05 0.27
N THR A 61 1.14 -6.94 0.51
CA THR A 61 1.72 -7.78 -0.55
C THR A 61 0.67 -8.68 -1.22
N LYS A 62 -0.29 -9.24 -0.46
CA LYS A 62 -1.34 -10.08 -1.07
C LYS A 62 -2.30 -9.26 -1.92
N HIS A 63 -2.57 -8.02 -1.51
CA HIS A 63 -3.40 -7.09 -2.27
C HIS A 63 -2.70 -6.68 -3.58
N GLN A 64 -1.46 -6.19 -3.51
CA GLN A 64 -0.63 -5.85 -4.68
C GLN A 64 -0.52 -7.02 -5.66
N GLN A 65 -0.34 -8.25 -5.15
CA GLN A 65 -0.31 -9.45 -5.99
C GLN A 65 -1.62 -9.70 -6.75
N LYS A 66 -2.78 -9.34 -6.20
CA LYS A 66 -4.05 -9.45 -6.94
C LYS A 66 -4.08 -8.45 -8.09
N GLU A 67 -3.55 -7.27 -7.84
CA GLU A 67 -3.55 -6.19 -8.82
C GLU A 67 -2.61 -6.51 -9.97
N GLU A 68 -1.35 -6.79 -9.66
CA GLU A 68 -0.29 -7.11 -10.63
C GLU A 68 -0.59 -8.39 -11.44
N ARG A 69 -1.19 -9.41 -10.82
CA ARG A 69 -1.46 -10.69 -11.51
C ARG A 69 -2.75 -10.70 -12.30
N PHE A 70 -3.74 -9.88 -11.90
CA PHE A 70 -5.09 -9.98 -12.45
C PHE A 70 -5.64 -8.64 -12.90
N PHE A 71 -5.68 -7.62 -12.04
CA PHE A 71 -6.31 -6.34 -12.38
C PHE A 71 -5.55 -5.57 -13.47
N PHE A 72 -4.26 -5.32 -13.25
CA PHE A 72 -3.42 -4.55 -14.17
C PHE A 72 -3.26 -5.23 -15.53
N PRO A 73 -3.08 -6.57 -15.65
CA PRO A 73 -3.04 -7.22 -16.95
C PRO A 73 -4.34 -7.09 -17.75
N ILE A 74 -5.49 -7.21 -17.09
CA ILE A 74 -6.80 -7.07 -17.75
C ILE A 74 -6.99 -5.63 -18.22
N LEU A 75 -6.71 -4.64 -17.38
CA LEU A 75 -6.81 -3.22 -17.76
C LEU A 75 -5.80 -2.83 -18.84
N GLY A 76 -4.57 -3.30 -18.69
CA GLY A 76 -3.47 -3.07 -19.63
C GLY A 76 -3.77 -3.57 -21.05
N ALA A 77 -4.58 -4.63 -21.21
CA ALA A 77 -5.04 -5.09 -22.52
C ALA A 77 -5.91 -4.06 -23.27
N TYR A 78 -6.53 -3.11 -22.55
CA TYR A 78 -7.34 -2.04 -23.11
C TYR A 78 -6.59 -0.72 -23.26
N VAL A 79 -5.71 -0.40 -22.30
CA VAL A 79 -5.09 0.95 -22.20
C VAL A 79 -3.59 0.97 -22.47
N GLY A 80 -3.00 -0.20 -22.69
CA GLY A 80 -1.55 -0.39 -22.84
C GLY A 80 -0.84 -0.57 -21.48
N THR A 81 0.33 -1.21 -21.53
CA THR A 81 1.15 -1.54 -20.35
C THR A 81 2.48 -0.78 -20.29
N ASN A 82 2.87 -0.10 -21.37
CA ASN A 82 4.20 0.50 -21.49
C ASN A 82 4.22 2.01 -21.18
N GLN A 83 3.05 2.61 -21.01
CA GLN A 83 2.88 4.03 -20.74
C GLN A 83 1.51 4.27 -20.08
N GLY A 84 1.38 5.37 -19.33
CA GLY A 84 0.13 5.74 -18.67
C GLY A 84 0.04 5.28 -17.22
N PRO A 85 -1.15 5.29 -16.62
CA PRO A 85 -1.29 5.19 -15.18
C PRO A 85 -0.99 3.79 -14.61
N VAL A 86 -1.14 2.72 -15.39
CA VAL A 86 -0.84 1.35 -14.92
C VAL A 86 0.65 1.22 -14.58
N VAL A 87 1.55 1.59 -15.49
CA VAL A 87 3.01 1.49 -15.25
C VAL A 87 3.46 2.43 -14.12
N THR A 88 2.82 3.59 -13.95
CA THR A 88 3.11 4.48 -12.82
C THR A 88 2.72 3.85 -11.49
N ILE A 89 1.56 3.20 -11.42
CA ILE A 89 1.06 2.53 -10.21
C ILE A 89 1.93 1.31 -9.87
N GLU A 90 2.34 0.51 -10.85
CA GLU A 90 3.29 -0.59 -10.63
C GLU A 90 4.65 -0.09 -10.11
N ALA A 91 5.18 1.02 -10.65
CA ALA A 91 6.41 1.61 -10.15
C ALA A 91 6.28 2.14 -8.71
N GLU A 92 5.10 2.65 -8.33
CA GLU A 92 4.81 3.07 -6.96
C GLU A 92 4.78 1.89 -5.98
N HIS A 93 4.40 0.68 -6.40
CA HIS A 93 4.54 -0.54 -5.57
C HIS A 93 5.99 -0.78 -5.20
N ASP A 94 6.88 -0.75 -6.18
CA ASP A 94 8.31 -0.95 -5.95
C ASP A 94 8.89 0.16 -5.06
N GLU A 95 8.52 1.42 -5.32
CA GLU A 95 9.00 2.58 -4.56
C GLU A 95 8.56 2.51 -3.08
N MET A 96 7.28 2.27 -2.79
CA MET A 96 6.81 2.19 -1.41
C MET A 96 7.43 1.01 -0.65
N ASN A 97 7.62 -0.13 -1.33
CA ASN A 97 8.21 -1.33 -0.74
C ASN A 97 9.68 -1.09 -0.35
N GLN A 98 10.42 -0.31 -1.15
CA GLN A 98 11.81 0.07 -0.80
C GLN A 98 11.87 0.89 0.50
N TYR A 99 10.93 1.80 0.74
CA TYR A 99 10.88 2.55 2.01
C TYR A 99 10.59 1.63 3.21
N PHE A 100 9.65 0.69 3.07
CA PHE A 100 9.33 -0.26 4.13
C PHE A 100 10.50 -1.22 4.42
N GLU A 101 11.14 -1.75 3.38
CA GLU A 101 12.33 -2.60 3.52
C GLU A 101 13.51 -1.84 4.14
N HIS A 102 13.72 -0.58 3.73
CA HIS A 102 14.76 0.28 4.31
C HIS A 102 14.55 0.46 5.81
N PHE A 103 13.33 0.77 6.26
CA PHE A 103 13.01 0.87 7.68
C PHE A 103 13.19 -0.47 8.43
N MET A 104 12.73 -1.57 7.83
CA MET A 104 12.77 -2.89 8.46
C MET A 104 14.20 -3.41 8.63
N SER A 105 15.08 -3.16 7.66
CA SER A 105 16.48 -3.66 7.64
C SER A 105 17.39 -3.05 8.71
N HIS A 106 17.05 -1.87 9.25
CA HIS A 106 17.91 -1.17 10.22
C HIS A 106 17.58 -1.55 11.67
N PRO A 107 18.47 -2.22 12.43
CA PRO A 107 18.20 -2.54 13.82
C PRO A 107 18.12 -1.26 14.67
N SER A 108 17.04 -1.13 15.46
CA SER A 108 16.81 0.07 16.27
C SER A 108 17.74 0.20 17.47
N VAL A 109 18.70 -0.69 17.70
CA VAL A 109 19.56 -0.71 18.90
C VAL A 109 20.86 0.08 18.76
N GLU A 110 21.28 0.44 17.54
CA GLU A 110 22.57 1.10 17.27
C GLU A 110 22.45 2.53 16.74
N LEU A 111 21.22 3.00 16.46
CA LEU A 111 21.00 4.31 15.85
C LEU A 111 20.99 5.44 16.89
N SER A 112 21.66 6.56 16.63
CA SER A 112 21.45 7.80 17.39
C SER A 112 20.06 8.39 17.14
N LEU A 113 19.60 9.31 17.99
CA LEU A 113 18.29 9.96 17.80
C LEU A 113 18.13 10.60 16.41
N GLU A 114 19.17 11.27 15.91
CA GLU A 114 19.13 11.90 14.59
C GLU A 114 19.07 10.87 13.46
N GLN A 115 19.78 9.74 13.58
CA GLN A 115 19.66 8.65 12.61
C GLN A 115 18.27 8.00 12.63
N MET A 116 17.66 7.85 13.82
CA MET A 116 16.30 7.37 13.93
C MET A 116 15.30 8.31 13.26
N LYS A 117 15.45 9.63 13.44
CA LYS A 117 14.59 10.63 12.78
C LYS A 117 14.69 10.59 11.26
N LEU A 118 15.90 10.40 10.71
CA LEU A 118 16.07 10.24 9.26
C LEU A 118 15.34 8.99 8.76
N LEU A 119 15.48 7.87 9.45
CA LEU A 119 14.82 6.63 9.08
C LEU A 119 13.28 6.71 9.19
N LEU A 120 12.77 7.43 10.20
CA LEU A 120 11.34 7.71 10.37
C LEU A 120 10.83 8.64 9.26
N LYS A 121 11.63 9.61 8.82
CA LYS A 121 11.28 10.46 7.68
C LYS A 121 11.13 9.63 6.41
N ASP A 122 12.08 8.74 6.12
CA ASP A 122 11.99 7.86 4.95
C ASP A 122 10.74 6.97 5.02
N LEU A 123 10.42 6.42 6.19
CA LEU A 123 9.17 5.66 6.37
C LEU A 123 7.92 6.51 6.12
N ASN A 124 7.94 7.79 6.51
CA ASN A 124 6.84 8.72 6.22
C ASN A 124 6.67 8.98 4.72
N GLU A 125 7.75 9.03 3.93
CA GLU A 125 7.63 9.13 2.46
C GLU A 125 6.89 7.91 1.89
N GLY A 126 7.22 6.70 2.36
CA GLY A 126 6.50 5.47 1.99
C GLY A 126 5.00 5.50 2.36
N TYR A 127 4.66 6.07 3.53
CA TYR A 127 3.26 6.30 3.93
C TYR A 127 2.52 7.22 2.96
N GLU A 128 3.13 8.36 2.62
CA GLU A 128 2.52 9.36 1.74
C GLU A 128 2.30 8.83 0.33
N ILE A 129 3.28 8.10 -0.22
CA ILE A 129 3.16 7.43 -1.51
C ILE A 129 1.96 6.47 -1.49
N LEU A 130 1.88 5.58 -0.50
CA LEU A 130 0.78 4.60 -0.44
C LEU A 130 -0.60 5.26 -0.28
N MET A 131 -0.71 6.37 0.46
CA MET A 131 -1.96 7.13 0.58
C MET A 131 -2.41 7.69 -0.78
N VAL A 132 -1.48 8.30 -1.53
CA VAL A 132 -1.75 8.86 -2.85
C VAL A 132 -2.01 7.75 -3.88
N HIS A 133 -1.29 6.64 -3.77
CA HIS A 133 -1.41 5.47 -4.62
C HIS A 133 -2.84 4.91 -4.61
N MET A 134 -3.37 4.54 -3.44
CA MET A 134 -4.75 4.02 -3.33
C MET A 134 -5.79 5.05 -3.82
N TYR A 135 -5.53 6.35 -3.63
CA TYR A 135 -6.40 7.40 -4.18
C TYR A 135 -6.39 7.40 -5.71
N LYS A 136 -5.22 7.27 -6.36
CA LYS A 136 -5.11 7.20 -7.82
C LYS A 136 -5.81 5.97 -8.37
N GLU A 137 -5.72 4.83 -7.72
CA GLU A 137 -6.44 3.63 -8.15
C GLU A 137 -7.95 3.83 -8.09
N GLU A 138 -8.46 4.29 -6.94
CA GLU A 138 -9.90 4.48 -6.73
C GLU A 138 -10.50 5.60 -7.59
N SER A 139 -9.73 6.66 -7.88
CA SER A 139 -10.21 7.83 -8.62
C SER A 139 -9.90 7.80 -10.12
N VAL A 140 -8.93 6.99 -10.55
CA VAL A 140 -8.46 6.91 -11.94
C VAL A 140 -8.60 5.51 -12.51
N LEU A 141 -7.92 4.50 -11.95
CA LEU A 141 -7.87 3.16 -12.54
C LEU A 141 -9.21 2.44 -12.46
N PHE A 142 -9.88 2.46 -11.31
CA PHE A 142 -11.17 1.77 -11.13
C PHE A 142 -12.24 2.36 -12.07
N PRO A 143 -12.45 3.69 -12.15
CA PRO A 143 -13.36 4.28 -13.14
C PRO A 143 -12.97 4.01 -14.59
N MET A 144 -11.68 3.83 -14.89
CA MET A 144 -11.21 3.47 -16.23
C MET A 144 -11.59 2.04 -16.57
N ALA A 145 -11.38 1.11 -15.64
CA ALA A 145 -11.81 -0.28 -15.77
C ALA A 145 -13.32 -0.36 -15.99
N GLU A 146 -14.14 0.36 -15.23
CA GLU A 146 -15.59 0.36 -15.41
C GLU A 146 -16.06 0.83 -16.80
N LYS A 147 -15.26 1.67 -17.48
CA LYS A 147 -15.56 2.15 -18.83
C LYS A 147 -15.21 1.15 -19.93
N VAL A 148 -14.18 0.32 -19.72
CA VAL A 148 -13.59 -0.50 -20.79
C VAL A 148 -13.78 -2.00 -20.59
N PHE A 149 -13.96 -2.46 -19.35
CA PHE A 149 -14.15 -3.87 -19.04
C PHE A 149 -15.47 -4.37 -19.62
N LYS A 150 -15.42 -5.56 -20.20
CA LYS A 150 -16.60 -6.33 -20.58
C LYS A 150 -17.07 -7.15 -19.39
N ILE A 151 -18.30 -7.67 -19.49
CA ILE A 151 -18.89 -8.55 -18.47
C ILE A 151 -17.94 -9.72 -18.13
N LYS A 152 -17.34 -10.35 -19.16
CA LYS A 152 -16.39 -11.46 -18.97
C LYS A 152 -15.13 -11.04 -18.22
N ASP A 153 -14.66 -9.81 -18.40
CA ASP A 153 -13.48 -9.29 -17.71
C ASP A 153 -13.79 -9.09 -16.22
N GLU A 154 -14.96 -8.53 -15.89
CA GLU A 154 -15.43 -8.41 -14.50
C GLU A 154 -15.61 -9.79 -13.85
N GLU A 155 -16.22 -10.76 -14.54
CA GLU A 155 -16.39 -12.13 -14.03
C GLU A 155 -15.05 -12.80 -13.74
N THR A 156 -14.09 -12.66 -14.66
CA THR A 156 -12.74 -13.21 -14.52
C THR A 156 -12.00 -12.56 -13.34
N LEU A 157 -12.05 -11.22 -13.25
CA LEU A 157 -11.42 -10.51 -12.14
C LEU A 157 -12.07 -10.86 -10.81
N LEU A 158 -13.41 -10.93 -10.75
CA LEU A 158 -14.15 -11.25 -9.54
C LEU A 158 -13.75 -12.61 -8.97
N ASP A 159 -13.66 -13.64 -9.82
CA ASP A 159 -13.23 -14.98 -9.40
C ASP A 159 -11.80 -14.96 -8.82
N ALA A 160 -10.90 -14.22 -9.46
CA ALA A 160 -9.50 -14.12 -9.04
C ALA A 160 -9.31 -13.33 -7.73
N VAL A 161 -10.01 -12.20 -7.55
CA VAL A 161 -9.79 -11.30 -6.41
C VAL A 161 -10.62 -11.65 -5.18
N ASN A 162 -11.65 -12.49 -5.30
CA ASN A 162 -12.51 -12.89 -4.18
C ASN A 162 -11.87 -13.95 -3.26
N THR A 163 -10.70 -13.61 -2.73
CA THR A 163 -9.90 -14.41 -1.81
C THR A 163 -9.49 -13.56 -0.61
N LYS A 164 -9.11 -14.17 0.52
CA LYS A 164 -8.71 -13.41 1.72
C LYS A 164 -7.29 -12.86 1.58
N ILE A 165 -7.07 -11.66 2.13
CA ILE A 165 -5.72 -11.06 2.29
C ILE A 165 -5.21 -11.10 3.74
N TYR A 166 -5.99 -11.62 4.69
CA TYR A 166 -5.62 -11.85 6.09
C TYR A 166 -5.69 -13.32 6.44
#